data_AF-A0A5S3SA03-F1
#
_entry.id   AF-A0A5S3SA03-F1
#
_cell.length_a   1.000
_cell.length_b   1.000
_cell.length_c   1.000
_cell.angle_alpha   90.00
_cell.angle_beta   90.00
_cell.angle_gamma   90.00
#
_symmetry.space_group_name_H-M   'P 1'
#
loop_
_entity.id
_entity.type
_entity.pdbx_description
1 polymer ?
#
loop_
_entity_poly.entity_id
_entity_poly.type
_entity_poly.pdbx_seq_one_letter_code
_entity_poly.pdbx_strand_id
1 'polypeptide(L)' 'MRLTLLQVALLASSAFAKEATLKSPDQKIKITISDQSSSPHYSISFNGKPVIEQSRLGFRFKSQAPFDDRIV' A
#
# COMPACT_ATOMS: atom_id res chain seq x y z
N MET A 1 -20.07 -19.53 26.60
CA MET A 1 -18.80 -19.76 25.88
C MET A 1 -18.93 -19.71 24.36
N ARG A 2 -20.05 -20.14 23.75
CA ARG A 2 -20.24 -20.02 22.28
C ARG A 2 -20.49 -18.59 21.80
N LEU A 3 -21.22 -17.77 22.57
CA LEU A 3 -21.55 -16.40 22.18
C LEU A 3 -20.35 -15.43 22.28
N THR A 4 -19.43 -15.68 23.22
CA THR A 4 -18.22 -14.88 23.43
C THR A 4 -17.21 -15.03 22.29
N LEU A 5 -17.17 -16.19 21.63
CA LEU A 5 -16.29 -16.42 20.47
C LEU A 5 -16.72 -15.59 19.24
N LEU A 6 -18.03 -15.37 19.09
CA LEU A 6 -18.59 -14.63 17.96
C LEU A 6 -18.31 -13.12 18.06
N GLN A 7 -18.21 -12.58 19.28
CA GLN A 7 -17.87 -11.18 19.53
C GLN A 7 -16.39 -10.87 19.25
N VAL A 8 -15.48 -11.82 19.50
CA VAL A 8 -14.05 -11.67 19.18
C VAL A 8 -13.81 -11.70 17.67
N ALA A 9 -14.58 -12.49 16.92
CA ALA A 9 -14.49 -12.54 15.45
C ALA A 9 -14.93 -11.23 14.78
N LEU A 10 -15.87 -10.47 15.37
CA LEU A 10 -16.32 -9.19 14.83
C LEU A 10 -15.32 -8.04 15.04
N LEU A 11 -14.36 -8.21 15.97
CA LEU A 11 -13.33 -7.22 16.28
C LEU A 11 -12.03 -7.41 15.48
N ALA A 12 -11.97 -8.41 14.58
CA ALA A 12 -10.91 -8.53 13.59
C ALA A 12 -10.99 -7.34 12.62
N SER A 13 -10.40 -6.23 13.05
CA SER A 13 -10.37 -4.98 12.33
C SER A 13 -9.61 -5.23 11.03
N SER A 14 -10.29 -5.06 9.92
CA SER A 14 -9.70 -5.06 8.60
C SER A 14 -8.63 -3.98 8.56
N ALA A 15 -7.37 -4.38 8.63
CA ALA A 15 -6.24 -3.54 8.25
C ALA A 15 -6.37 -3.25 6.74
N PHE A 16 -7.17 -2.24 6.42
CA PHE A 16 -7.29 -1.74 5.07
C PHE A 16 -6.01 -0.99 4.76
N ALA A 17 -5.19 -1.62 3.95
CA ALA A 17 -4.06 -0.99 3.32
C ALA A 17 -4.46 0.33 2.65
N LYS A 18 -3.67 1.36 2.93
CA LYS A 18 -3.94 2.74 2.57
C LYS A 18 -3.37 3.01 1.18
N GLU A 19 -4.28 3.22 0.24
CA GLU A 19 -3.93 3.69 -1.10
C GLU A 19 -4.02 5.22 -1.17
N ALA A 20 -2.98 5.84 -1.71
CA ALA A 20 -2.97 7.26 -2.02
C ALA A 20 -2.86 7.44 -3.54
N THR A 21 -3.77 8.23 -4.11
CA THR A 21 -3.74 8.60 -5.53
C THR A 21 -3.45 10.08 -5.69
N LEU A 22 -2.46 10.39 -6.52
CA LEU A 22 -2.04 11.74 -6.88
C LEU A 22 -2.19 11.93 -8.39
N LYS A 23 -2.58 13.13 -8.82
CA LYS A 23 -2.74 13.47 -10.24
C LYS A 23 -1.98 14.74 -10.56
N SER A 24 -1.43 14.84 -11.79
CA SER A 24 -0.93 16.11 -12.32
C SER A 24 -2.06 17.13 -12.46
N PRO A 25 -1.76 18.44 -12.53
CA PRO A 25 -2.78 19.47 -12.71
C PRO A 25 -3.68 19.27 -13.94
N ASP A 26 -3.10 18.76 -15.03
CA ASP A 26 -3.82 18.41 -16.27
C ASP A 26 -4.44 17.00 -16.27
N GLN A 27 -4.31 16.29 -15.15
CA GLN A 27 -4.84 14.95 -14.88
C GLN A 27 -4.32 13.83 -15.80
N LYS A 28 -3.33 14.10 -16.66
CA LYS A 28 -2.79 13.10 -17.58
C LYS A 28 -1.88 12.10 -16.88
N ILE A 29 -1.16 12.53 -15.84
CA ILE A 29 -0.33 11.66 -15.03
C ILE A 29 -1.11 11.30 -13.76
N LYS A 30 -1.24 10.00 -13.49
CA LYS A 30 -1.78 9.48 -12.24
C LYS A 30 -0.74 8.59 -11.60
N ILE A 31 -0.42 8.87 -10.35
CA ILE A 31 0.46 8.09 -9.49
C ILE A 31 -0.40 7.44 -8.42
N THR A 32 -0.27 6.13 -8.27
CA THR A 32 -0.91 5.36 -7.20
C THR A 32 0.19 4.82 -6.29
N ILE A 33 0.05 5.01 -4.98
CA ILE A 33 0.96 4.51 -3.95
C ILE A 33 0.13 3.64 -3.00
N SER A 34 0.62 2.43 -2.71
CA SER A 34 -0.12 1.47 -1.88
C SER A 34 0.83 0.64 -1.01
N ASP A 35 0.35 0.31 0.18
CA ASP A 35 0.97 -0.60 1.16
C ASP A 35 0.23 -1.95 1.24
N GLN A 36 -0.64 -2.29 0.27
CA GLN A 36 -1.40 -3.56 0.24
C GLN A 36 -0.55 -4.82 0.16
N SER A 37 0.68 -4.69 -0.32
CA SER A 37 1.60 -5.82 -0.49
C SER A 37 2.59 -5.89 0.68
N SER A 38 3.43 -6.93 0.70
CA SER A 38 4.47 -7.06 1.73
C SER A 38 5.41 -5.87 1.83
N SER A 39 5.54 -5.07 0.75
CA SER A 39 6.31 -3.84 0.66
C SER A 39 5.48 -2.72 0.01
N PRO A 40 5.69 -1.45 0.39
CA PRO A 40 5.07 -0.33 -0.31
C PRO A 40 5.50 -0.28 -1.77
N HIS A 41 4.59 0.13 -2.63
CA HIS A 41 4.83 0.22 -4.06
C HIS A 41 4.14 1.42 -4.67
N TYR A 42 4.61 1.82 -5.84
CA TYR A 42 3.94 2.81 -6.68
C TYR A 42 3.72 2.28 -8.09
N SER A 43 2.76 2.88 -8.79
CA SER A 43 2.55 2.72 -10.22
C SER A 43 2.21 4.07 -10.85
N ILE A 44 2.49 4.20 -12.15
CA ILE A 44 2.20 5.43 -12.91
C ILE A 44 1.45 5.09 -14.19
N SER A 45 0.37 5.84 -14.44
CA SER A 45 -0.30 5.86 -15.73
C SER A 45 -0.23 7.23 -16.38
N PHE A 46 -0.05 7.27 -17.69
CA PHE A 46 -0.16 8.47 -18.53
C PHE A 46 -1.34 8.33 -19.49
N ASN A 47 -2.27 9.29 -19.49
CA ASN A 47 -3.52 9.23 -20.24
C ASN A 47 -4.29 7.90 -20.04
N GLY A 48 -4.29 7.40 -18.81
CA GLY A 48 -4.94 6.14 -18.45
C GLY A 48 -4.21 4.86 -18.87
N LYS A 49 -3.07 4.95 -19.57
CA LYS A 49 -2.26 3.80 -19.95
C LYS A 49 -1.14 3.59 -18.93
N PRO A 50 -0.89 2.36 -18.44
CA PRO A 50 0.25 2.10 -17.56
C PRO A 50 1.55 2.41 -18.29
N VAL A 51 2.41 3.21 -17.66
CA VAL A 51 3.75 3.55 -18.17
C VAL A 51 4.85 3.16 -17.20
N ILE A 52 4.52 3.04 -15.90
CA ILE A 52 5.36 2.37 -14.90
C ILE A 52 4.47 1.38 -14.16
N GLU A 53 4.77 0.11 -14.34
CA GLU A 53 4.16 -0.99 -13.60
C GLU A 53 4.53 -0.94 -12.12
N GLN A 54 3.86 -1.74 -11.31
CA GLN A 54 4.08 -1.81 -9.87
C GLN A 54 5.57 -1.93 -9.52
N SER A 55 6.08 -0.92 -8.82
CA SER A 55 7.50 -0.76 -8.49
C SER A 55 7.68 -0.57 -6.99
N ARG A 56 8.61 -1.33 -6.38
CA ARG A 56 8.84 -1.37 -4.92
C ARG A 56 9.46 -0.06 -4.43
N LEU A 57 9.03 0.41 -3.27
CA LEU A 57 9.64 1.50 -2.51
C LEU A 57 10.31 0.92 -1.26
N GLY A 58 11.51 1.41 -0.94
CA GLY A 58 12.13 1.08 0.34
C GLY A 58 13.63 1.35 0.41
N PHE A 59 14.17 1.19 1.62
CA PHE A 59 15.58 1.38 1.93
C PHE A 59 16.13 0.21 2.73
N ARG A 60 17.38 -0.16 2.45
CA ARG A 60 18.16 -1.08 3.28
C ARG A 60 19.36 -0.35 3.83
N PHE A 61 19.61 -0.58 5.12
CA PHE A 61 20.72 0.02 5.83
C PHE A 61 21.72 -1.06 6.21
N LYS A 62 22.99 -0.68 6.38
CA LYS A 62 24.07 -1.61 6.74
C LYS A 62 23.87 -2.22 8.13
N SER A 63 23.36 -1.44 9.09
CA SER A 63 23.29 -1.81 10.50
C SER A 63 21.95 -1.46 11.18
N GLN A 64 21.01 -0.86 10.45
CA GLN A 64 19.69 -0.46 10.94
C GLN A 64 18.62 -1.34 10.29
N ALA A 65 17.50 -1.54 10.99
CA ALA A 65 16.33 -2.23 10.43
C ALA A 65 15.90 -1.59 9.08
N PRO A 66 15.55 -2.41 8.07
CA PRO A 66 15.20 -1.89 6.75
C PRO A 66 13.82 -1.23 6.75
N PHE A 67 13.63 -0.31 5.81
CA PHE A 67 12.33 0.27 5.47
C PHE A 67 11.89 -0.31 4.13
N ASP A 68 11.58 -1.60 4.06
CA ASP A 68 11.13 -2.26 2.83
C ASP A 68 9.87 -3.10 3.04
N ASP A 69 9.92 -4.09 3.92
CA ASP A 69 8.81 -4.99 4.20
C ASP A 69 8.11 -4.62 5.52
N ARG A 70 6.77 -4.74 5.58
CA ARG A 70 5.94 -4.48 6.78
C ARG A 70 6.04 -3.07 7.35
N ILE A 71 6.05 -2.06 6.49
CA ILE A 71 5.76 -0.68 6.92
C ILE A 71 4.25 -0.63 7.19
N VAL A 72 3.87 -0.71 8.47
CA VAL A 72 2.49 -0.64 8.97
C VAL A 72 2.42 0.39 10.10
#